data_AF-A0A244EIV3-F1
#
_entry.id   AF-A0A244EIV3-F1
#
_cell.length_a   1.000
_cell.length_b   1.000
_cell.length_c   1.000
_cell.angle_alpha   90.00
_cell.angle_beta   90.00
_cell.angle_gamma   90.00
#
_symmetry.space_group_name_H-M   'P 1'
#
loop_
_entity.id
_entity.type
_entity.pdbx_description
1 polymer ?
#
loop_
_entity_poly.entity_id
_entity_poly.type
_entity_poly.pdbx_seq_one_letter_code
_entity_poly.pdbx_strand_id
1 'polypeptide(L)'
;MLRIAFVFAFVLAACLLVALERYRSDELQARRTAEQVELLRRLEALDRPTVSRLVAQWRMTYPEPSPERLDELRDLVKQLQADPAAIDAPPYSP
;
A
#
# COMPACT_ATOMS: atom_id res chain seq x y z
N MET A 1 -47.09 15.73 -5.83
CA MET A 1 -46.11 15.13 -6.76
C MET A 1 -44.73 15.80 -6.68
N LEU A 2 -44.60 17.14 -6.75
CA LEU A 2 -43.32 17.85 -6.70
C LEU A 2 -42.43 17.52 -5.47
N ARG A 3 -43.02 17.45 -4.27
CA ARG A 3 -42.29 17.10 -3.03
C ARG A 3 -41.69 15.70 -3.05
N ILE A 4 -42.40 14.73 -3.62
CA ILE A 4 -41.95 13.35 -3.72
C ILE A 4 -40.79 13.27 -4.72
N ALA A 5 -40.93 13.93 -5.88
CA ALA A 5 -39.86 14.02 -6.88
C ALA A 5 -38.58 14.65 -6.31
N PHE A 6 -38.70 15.69 -5.48
CA PHE A 6 -37.56 16.32 -4.82
C PHE A 6 -36.84 15.38 -3.86
N VAL A 7 -37.58 14.62 -3.04
CA VAL A 7 -37.00 13.63 -2.13
C VAL A 7 -36.29 12.51 -2.91
N PHE A 8 -36.90 12.01 -3.98
CA PHE A 8 -36.27 11.00 -4.84
C PHE A 8 -34.99 11.51 -5.50
N ALA A 9 -34.98 12.74 -6.01
CA ALA A 9 -33.79 13.35 -6.59
C ALA A 9 -32.67 13.52 -5.56
N PHE A 10 -33.01 13.91 -4.33
CA PHE A 10 -32.05 14.04 -3.24
C PHE A 10 -31.43 12.68 -2.85
N VAL A 11 -32.25 11.64 -2.74
CA VAL A 11 -31.77 10.27 -2.44
C VAL A 11 -30.84 9.76 -3.55
N LEU A 12 -31.22 9.95 -4.82
CA LEU A 12 -30.37 9.59 -5.97
C LEU A 12 -29.02 10.32 -5.94
N ALA A 13 -29.02 11.63 -5.66
CA ALA A 13 -27.80 12.41 -5.55
C ALA A 13 -26.91 11.92 -4.40
N ALA A 14 -27.49 11.59 -3.24
CA ALA A 14 -26.75 11.05 -2.10
C ALA A 14 -26.13 9.68 -2.44
N CYS A 15 -26.88 8.77 -3.08
CA CYS A 15 -26.35 7.48 -3.53
C CYS A 15 -25.21 7.64 -4.53
N LEU A 16 -25.32 8.57 -5.47
CA LEU A 16 -24.27 8.84 -6.46
C LEU A 16 -22.98 9.34 -5.80
N LEU A 17 -23.09 10.25 -4.83
CA LEU A 17 -21.94 10.77 -4.09
C LEU A 17 -21.21 9.67 -3.31
N VAL A 18 -21.95 8.79 -2.63
CA VAL A 18 -21.38 7.65 -1.91
C VAL A 18 -20.67 6.68 -2.88
N ALA A 19 -21.27 6.42 -4.04
CA ALA A 19 -20.65 5.56 -5.04
C ALA A 19 -19.35 6.15 -5.59
N LEU A 20 -19.31 7.46 -5.85
CA LEU A 20 -18.12 8.18 -6.30
C LEU A 20 -17.00 8.16 -5.24
N GLU A 21 -17.35 8.36 -3.97
CA GLU A 21 -16.39 8.32 -2.88
C GLU A 21 -15.79 6.93 -2.70
N ARG A 22 -16.63 5.89 -2.75
CA ARG A 22 -16.15 4.49 -2.73
C ARG A 22 -15.22 4.19 -3.90
N TYR A 23 -15.62 4.56 -5.11
CA TYR A 23 -14.79 4.35 -6.30
C TYR A 23 -13.42 5.03 -6.16
N ARG A 24 -13.38 6.27 -5.67
CA ARG A 24 -12.12 6.99 -5.40
C ARG A 24 -11.27 6.29 -4.34
N SER A 25 -11.90 5.82 -3.27
CA SER A 25 -11.23 5.09 -2.19
C SER A 25 -10.61 3.78 -2.71
N ASP A 26 -11.37 3.02 -3.50
CA ASP A 26 -10.93 1.76 -4.10
C ASP A 26 -9.78 2.00 -5.09
N GLU A 27 -9.84 3.06 -5.88
CA GLU A 27 -8.77 3.42 -6.81
C GLU A 27 -7.48 3.81 -6.06
N LEU A 28 -7.59 4.56 -4.97
CA LEU A 28 -6.44 4.88 -4.11
C LEU A 28 -5.85 3.62 -3.47
N GLN A 29 -6.70 2.70 -3.00
CA GLN A 29 -6.27 1.41 -2.44
C GLN A 29 -5.57 0.54 -3.48
N ALA A 30 -6.08 0.51 -4.71
CA ALA A 30 -5.48 -0.22 -5.82
C ALA A 30 -4.09 0.35 -6.18
N ARG A 31 -3.94 1.67 -6.20
CA ARG A 31 -2.63 2.33 -6.44
C ARG A 31 -1.62 1.99 -5.35
N ARG A 32 -2.02 2.04 -4.07
CA ARG A 32 -1.17 1.65 -2.93
C ARG A 32 -0.74 0.19 -3.01
N THR A 33 -1.67 -0.69 -3.39
CA THR A 33 -1.39 -2.11 -3.57
C THR A 33 -0.39 -2.35 -4.70
N ALA A 34 -0.58 -1.69 -5.85
CA ALA A 34 0.35 -1.77 -6.96
C ALA A 34 1.76 -1.26 -6.58
N GLU A 35 1.83 -0.16 -5.83
CA GLU A 35 3.11 0.38 -5.33
C GLU A 35 3.81 -0.60 -4.40
N GLN A 36 3.10 -1.17 -3.42
CA GLN A 36 3.67 -2.17 -2.51
C GLN A 36 4.22 -3.37 -3.29
N VAL A 37 3.45 -3.89 -4.25
CA VAL A 37 3.87 -5.03 -5.07
C VAL A 37 5.17 -4.71 -5.83
N GLU A 38 5.27 -3.54 -6.44
CA GLU A 38 6.46 -3.13 -7.18
C GLU A 38 7.68 -2.93 -6.27
N LEU A 39 7.50 -2.33 -5.09
CA LEU A 39 8.58 -2.16 -4.11
C LEU A 39 9.09 -3.51 -3.60
N LEU A 40 8.19 -4.43 -3.26
CA LEU A 40 8.56 -5.78 -2.83
C LEU A 40 9.26 -6.56 -3.95
N ARG A 41 8.82 -6.41 -5.20
CA ARG A 41 9.49 -7.01 -6.37
C ARG A 41 10.91 -6.49 -6.55
N ARG A 42 11.15 -5.19 -6.32
CA ARG A 42 12.51 -4.61 -6.37
C ARG A 42 13.41 -5.14 -5.27
N LEU A 43 12.86 -5.40 -4.08
CA LEU A 43 13.59 -6.07 -3.01
C LEU A 43 13.91 -7.52 -3.37
N GLU A 44 12.93 -8.29 -3.85
CA GLU A 44 13.14 -9.68 -4.29
C GLU A 44 14.22 -9.78 -5.40
N ALA A 45 14.34 -8.76 -6.27
CA ALA A 45 15.38 -8.69 -7.30
C ALA A 45 16.83 -8.58 -6.76
N LEU A 46 17.02 -8.32 -5.46
CA LEU A 46 18.34 -8.35 -4.82
C LEU A 46 18.86 -9.78 -4.60
N ASP A 47 18.02 -10.81 -4.82
CA ASP A 47 18.34 -12.25 -4.77
C ASP A 47 19.08 -12.69 -3.48
N ARG A 48 18.64 -12.14 -2.35
CA ARG A 48 19.20 -12.42 -1.03
C ARG A 48 18.21 -13.22 -0.17
N PRO A 49 18.65 -14.26 0.54
CA PRO A 49 17.76 -15.07 1.38
C PRO A 49 17.18 -14.27 2.55
N THR A 50 17.93 -13.31 3.09
CA THR A 50 17.47 -12.40 4.15
C THR A 50 16.39 -11.45 3.64
N VAL A 51 16.52 -10.94 2.40
CA VAL A 51 15.51 -10.09 1.77
C VAL A 51 14.23 -10.87 1.46
N SER A 52 14.35 -12.13 1.02
CA SER A 52 13.18 -13.00 0.80
C SER A 52 12.38 -13.22 2.10
N ARG A 53 13.07 -13.42 3.23
CA ARG A 53 12.43 -13.51 4.55
C ARG A 53 11.76 -12.19 4.95
N LEU A 54 12.43 -11.06 4.73
CA LEU A 54 11.87 -9.73 4.99
C LEU A 54 10.58 -9.51 4.20
N VAL A 55 10.58 -9.82 2.90
CA VAL A 55 9.41 -9.65 2.03
C VAL A 55 8.25 -10.56 2.46
N ALA A 56 8.54 -11.82 2.80
CA ALA A 56 7.52 -12.75 3.32
C ALA A 56 6.92 -12.23 4.64
N GLN A 57 7.76 -11.80 5.58
CA GLN A 57 7.32 -11.22 6.84
C GLN A 57 6.52 -9.94 6.63
N TRP A 58 6.92 -9.08 5.69
CA TRP A 58 6.22 -7.84 5.38
C TRP A 58 4.80 -8.11 4.89
N ARG A 59 4.63 -9.05 3.95
CA ARG A 59 3.32 -9.45 3.42
C ARG A 59 2.39 -10.02 4.50
N MET A 60 2.93 -10.73 5.49
CA MET A 60 2.15 -11.25 6.61
C MET A 60 1.78 -10.16 7.62
N THR A 61 2.69 -9.23 7.90
CA THR A 61 2.49 -8.18 8.91
C THR A 61 1.59 -7.06 8.40
N TYR A 62 1.71 -6.70 7.12
CA TYR A 62 1.00 -5.60 6.49
C TYR A 62 0.24 -6.07 5.23
N PRO A 63 -0.84 -6.85 5.41
CA PRO A 63 -1.64 -7.33 4.29
C PRO A 63 -2.37 -6.19 3.55
N GLU A 64 -2.72 -5.12 4.25
CA GLU A 64 -3.27 -3.90 3.66
C GLU A 64 -2.23 -2.77 3.72
N PRO A 65 -1.83 -2.19 2.56
CA PRO A 65 -0.83 -1.13 2.53
C PRO A 65 -1.40 0.19 3.06
N SER A 66 -0.77 0.74 4.11
CA SER A 66 -1.01 2.10 4.57
C SER A 66 0.02 3.07 3.97
N PRO A 67 -0.26 4.39 3.92
CA PRO A 67 0.70 5.38 3.41
C PRO A 67 2.02 5.34 4.16
N GLU A 68 1.96 5.24 5.49
CA GLU A 68 3.14 5.26 6.37
C GLU A 68 4.01 4.02 6.13
N ARG A 69 3.38 2.85 5.95
CA ARG A 69 4.09 1.60 5.65
C ARG A 69 4.69 1.61 4.25
N LEU A 70 4.02 2.22 3.27
CA LEU A 70 4.59 2.40 1.94
C LEU A 70 5.83 3.30 1.96
N ASP A 71 5.81 4.37 2.75
CA ASP A 71 6.98 5.24 2.91
C ASP A 71 8.14 4.50 3.59
N GLU A 72 7.88 3.76 4.68
CA GLU A 72 8.88 2.88 5.32
C GLU A 72 9.45 1.85 4.33
N LEU A 73 8.59 1.21 3.53
CA LEU A 73 9.01 0.24 2.52
C LEU A 73 9.87 0.90 1.44
N ARG A 74 9.52 2.13 1.04
CA ARG A 74 10.28 2.89 0.04
C ARG A 74 11.67 3.24 0.55
N ASP A 75 11.79 3.59 1.83
CA ASP A 75 13.07 3.87 2.46
C ASP A 75 13.92 2.61 2.63
N LEU A 76 13.31 1.49 3.04
CA LEU A 76 13.98 0.18 3.06
C LEU A 76 14.49 -0.22 1.67
N VAL A 77 13.69 -0.06 0.62
CA VAL A 77 14.10 -0.33 -0.76
C VAL A 77 15.30 0.52 -1.15
N LYS A 78 15.28 1.84 -0.88
CA LYS A 78 16.41 2.73 -1.17
C LYS A 78 17.66 2.32 -0.42
N GLN A 79 17.54 2.01 0.87
CA GLN A 79 18.68 1.61 1.71
C GLN A 79 19.31 0.32 1.20
N LEU A 80 18.49 -0.70 0.89
CA LEU A 80 18.98 -2.01 0.45
C LEU A 80 19.45 -2.01 -1.01
N GLN A 81 18.96 -1.10 -1.84
CA GLN A 81 19.51 -0.88 -3.18
C GLN A 81 20.88 -0.17 -3.12
N ALA A 82 21.07 0.76 -2.18
CA ALA A 82 22.34 1.46 -1.99
C ALA A 82 23.40 0.58 -1.32
N ASP A 83 22.98 -0.19 -0.31
CA ASP A 83 23.83 -1.14 0.40
C ASP A 83 23.06 -2.45 0.67
N PRO A 84 23.16 -3.44 -0.23
CA PRO A 84 22.50 -4.74 -0.06
C PRO A 84 23.07 -5.55 1.12
N ALA A 85 24.28 -5.24 1.61
CA ALA A 85 24.91 -5.95 2.72
C ALA A 85 24.43 -5.44 4.09
N ALA A 86 23.80 -4.26 4.14
CA ALA A 86 23.23 -3.69 5.36
C ALA A 86 22.21 -4.62 6.05
N ILE A 87 21.55 -5.50 5.30
CA ILE A 87 20.59 -6.47 5.84
C ILE A 87 21.24 -7.67 6.53
N ASP A 88 22.49 -7.98 6.16
CA ASP A 88 23.24 -9.12 6.67
C ASP A 88 24.19 -8.69 7.81
N ALA A 89 24.32 -7.39 8.07
CA ALA A 89 25.10 -6.86 9.17
C ALA A 89 24.44 -7.23 10.51
N PRO A 90 25.15 -7.88 11.45
CA PRO A 90 24.61 -8.14 12.77
C PRO A 90 24.24 -6.82 13.46
N PRO A 91 23.16 -6.75 14.25
CA PRO A 91 22.89 -5.58 15.07
C PRO A 91 24.12 -5.36 15.94
N TYR A 92 24.73 -4.19 15.77
CA TYR A 92 25.93 -3.70 16.44
C TYR A 92 26.05 -4.28 17.87
N SER A 93 27.00 -5.20 18.08
CA SER A 93 27.41 -5.58 19.42
C SER A 93 28.35 -4.48 19.91
N PRO A 94 28.01 -3.76 21.01
CA PRO A 94 28.88 -2.72 21.58
C PRO A 94 30.22 -3.27 22.05
#